data_AF-A0A8T4KP54-F1
#
_entry.id   AF-A0A8T4KP54-F1
#
_cell.length_a   1.000
_cell.length_b   1.000
_cell.length_c   1.000
_cell.angle_alpha   90.00
_cell.angle_beta   90.00
_cell.angle_gamma   90.00
#
_symmetry.space_group_name_H-M   'P 1'
#
loop_
_entity.id
_entity.type
_entity.pdbx_description
1 polymer ?
#
loop_
_entity_poly.entity_id
_entity_poly.type
_entity_poly.pdbx_seq_one_letter_code
_entity_poly.pdbx_strand_id
1 'polypeptide(L)'
;QIILSSHGHPNAHHYVEKLVEMSYVSGKPLTELALSDPALQPYLAKFTDRQMKVIQDPSLYVGIASVKAQRTADLWEARLSEIKL
;
A
#
# COMPACT_ATOMS: atom_id res chain seq x y z
N GLN A 1 7.69 2.69 -1.55
CA GLN A 1 9.01 2.06 -1.34
C GLN A 1 9.08 0.62 -1.85
N ILE A 2 8.25 -0.32 -1.35
CA ILE A 2 8.39 -1.76 -1.66
C ILE A 2 8.29 -2.03 -3.17
N ILE A 3 7.24 -1.53 -3.83
CA ILE A 3 7.04 -1.73 -5.27
C ILE A 3 8.19 -1.10 -6.08
N LEU A 4 8.62 0.12 -5.75
CA LEU A 4 9.79 0.77 -6.37
C LEU A 4 11.08 -0.05 -6.19
N SER A 5 11.31 -0.60 -4.99
CA SER A 5 12.47 -1.45 -4.70
C SER A 5 12.45 -2.72 -5.55
N SER A 6 11.28 -3.36 -5.68
CA SER A 6 11.12 -4.57 -6.51
C SER A 6 11.36 -4.32 -8.01
N HIS A 7 11.19 -3.08 -8.46
CA HIS A 7 11.50 -2.67 -9.84
C HIS A 7 12.92 -2.08 -10.00
N GLY A 8 13.77 -2.22 -8.96
CA GLY A 8 15.20 -1.89 -9.02
C GLY A 8 15.54 -0.45 -8.68
N HIS A 9 14.65 0.33 -8.06
CA HIS A 9 14.99 1.68 -7.62
C HIS A 9 16.06 1.62 -6.51
N PRO A 10 17.25 2.21 -6.71
CA PRO A 10 18.43 1.97 -5.87
C PRO A 10 18.28 2.47 -4.44
N ASN A 11 17.49 3.52 -4.22
CA ASN A 11 17.23 4.09 -2.90
C ASN A 11 15.74 4.41 -2.68
N ALA A 12 14.89 3.42 -2.85
CA ALA A 12 13.44 3.61 -2.87
C ALA A 12 12.84 4.09 -1.53
N HIS A 13 13.51 3.82 -0.40
CA HIS A 13 13.05 4.25 0.91
C HIS A 13 13.18 5.77 1.05
N HIS A 14 14.41 6.27 0.97
CA HIS A 14 14.71 7.68 1.12
C HIS A 14 14.06 8.54 0.03
N TYR A 15 13.90 7.99 -1.18
CA TYR A 15 13.20 8.73 -2.24
C TYR A 15 11.73 9.00 -1.86
N VAL A 16 11.04 7.99 -1.34
CA VAL A 16 9.64 8.15 -0.90
C VAL A 16 9.54 9.02 0.34
N GLU A 17 10.49 8.91 1.27
CA GLU A 17 10.58 9.78 2.45
C GLU A 17 10.62 11.27 2.06
N LYS A 18 11.46 11.63 1.08
CA LYS A 18 11.51 13.00 0.55
C LYS A 18 10.19 13.45 -0.07
N LEU A 19 9.53 12.57 -0.83
CA LEU A 19 8.21 12.90 -1.41
C LEU A 19 7.14 13.10 -0.33
N VAL A 20 7.21 12.37 0.78
CA VAL A 20 6.33 12.55 1.94
C VAL A 20 6.57 13.90 2.60
N GLU A 21 7.83 14.29 2.80
CA GLU A 21 8.18 15.62 3.31
C GLU A 21 7.63 16.73 2.39
N MET A 22 7.85 16.60 1.07
CA MET A 22 7.29 17.52 0.08
C MET A 22 5.77 17.57 0.10
N SER A 23 5.10 16.42 0.25
CA SER A 23 3.64 16.34 0.38
C SER A 23 3.16 17.12 1.60
N TYR A 24 3.84 16.96 2.74
CA TYR A 24 3.52 17.66 3.97
C TYR A 24 3.68 19.17 3.84
N VAL A 25 4.81 19.64 3.29
CA VAL A 25 5.12 21.07 3.13
C VAL A 25 4.20 21.74 2.09
N SER A 26 3.92 21.06 0.98
CA SER A 26 3.12 21.64 -0.12
C SER A 26 1.61 21.46 0.04
N GLY A 27 1.16 20.57 0.93
CA GLY A 27 -0.24 20.16 1.04
C GLY A 27 -0.74 19.30 -0.13
N LYS A 28 0.11 18.97 -1.09
CA LYS A 28 -0.26 18.14 -2.25
C LYS A 28 -0.31 16.66 -1.87
N PRO A 29 -1.22 15.87 -2.46
CA PRO A 29 -1.24 14.42 -2.26
C PRO A 29 0.09 13.77 -2.68
N LEU A 30 0.59 12.84 -1.87
CA LEU A 30 1.80 12.07 -2.19
C LEU A 30 1.69 11.37 -3.55
N THR A 31 0.49 10.88 -3.90
CA THR A 31 0.22 10.23 -5.18
C THR A 31 0.38 11.18 -6.36
N GLU A 32 -0.06 12.44 -6.24
CA GLU A 32 0.17 13.47 -7.26
C GLU A 32 1.65 13.71 -7.46
N LEU A 33 2.40 13.91 -6.37
CA LEU A 33 3.84 14.15 -6.43
C LEU A 33 4.58 12.96 -7.06
N ALA A 34 4.25 11.74 -6.66
CA ALA A 34 4.90 10.54 -7.19
C ALA A 34 4.58 10.30 -8.67
N LEU A 35 3.33 10.51 -9.11
CA LEU A 35 2.91 10.27 -10.50
C LEU A 35 3.40 11.35 -11.47
N SER A 36 3.63 12.57 -10.98
CA SER A 36 4.17 13.67 -11.78
C SER A 36 5.70 13.72 -11.80
N ASP A 37 6.37 12.95 -10.95
CA ASP A 37 7.82 12.93 -10.83
C ASP A 37 8.49 12.28 -12.06
N PRO A 38 9.29 13.02 -12.85
CA PRO A 38 9.99 12.49 -14.01
C PRO A 38 10.98 11.37 -13.66
N ALA A 39 11.60 11.41 -12.48
CA ALA A 39 12.59 10.43 -12.06
C ALA A 39 11.95 9.07 -11.70
N LEU A 40 10.65 9.07 -11.36
CA LEU A 40 9.91 7.84 -11.10
C LEU A 40 9.31 7.20 -12.36
N GLN A 41 9.14 7.94 -13.46
CA GLN A 41 8.52 7.43 -14.69
C GLN A 41 9.12 6.11 -15.21
N PRO A 42 10.47 5.91 -15.24
CA PRO A 42 11.05 4.66 -15.72
C PRO A 42 10.67 3.44 -14.87
N TYR A 43 10.27 3.65 -13.61
CA TYR A 43 9.83 2.60 -12.70
C TYR A 43 8.31 2.44 -12.76
N LEU A 44 7.56 3.54 -12.77
CA LEU A 44 6.10 3.55 -12.87
C LEU A 44 5.62 2.87 -14.16
N ALA A 45 6.33 3.04 -15.28
CA ALA A 45 6.04 2.38 -16.54
C ALA A 45 6.14 0.84 -16.48
N LYS A 46 6.81 0.29 -15.46
CA LYS A 46 6.95 -1.16 -15.25
C LYS A 46 5.89 -1.72 -14.30
N PHE A 47 5.11 -0.87 -13.65
CA PHE A 47 4.10 -1.32 -12.70
C PHE A 47 2.99 -2.05 -13.43
N THR A 48 2.57 -3.18 -12.87
CA THR A 48 1.32 -3.84 -13.30
C THR A 48 0.11 -2.98 -12.98
N ASP A 49 -1.00 -3.19 -13.69
CA ASP A 49 -2.27 -2.50 -13.43
C ASP A 49 -2.71 -2.62 -11.97
N ARG A 50 -2.52 -3.80 -11.37
CA ARG A 50 -2.84 -4.04 -9.97
C ARG A 50 -1.97 -3.18 -9.04
N GLN A 51 -0.67 -3.10 -9.28
CA GLN A 51 0.23 -2.26 -8.49
C GLN A 51 -0.13 -0.79 -8.62
N MET A 52 -0.44 -0.32 -9.83
CA MET A 52 -0.88 1.05 -10.06
C MET A 52 -2.19 1.35 -9.33
N LYS A 53 -3.18 0.45 -9.43
CA LYS A 53 -4.48 0.61 -8.78
C LYS A 53 -4.36 0.71 -7.26
N VAL A 54 -3.49 -0.09 -6.64
CA VAL A 54 -3.21 -0.02 -5.19
C VAL A 54 -2.53 1.29 -4.78
N ILE A 55 -1.69 1.86 -5.64
CA ILE A 55 -1.08 3.18 -5.38
C ILE A 55 -2.12 4.31 -5.47
N GLN A 56 -3.07 4.21 -6.41
CA GLN A 56 -4.11 5.21 -6.62
C GLN A 56 -5.25 5.11 -5.61
N ASP A 57 -5.56 3.90 -5.14
CA ASP A 57 -6.63 3.62 -4.18
C ASP A 57 -6.07 2.85 -2.96
N PRO A 58 -5.76 3.57 -1.86
CA PRO A 58 -5.27 2.97 -0.63
C PRO A 58 -6.22 1.94 0.00
N SER A 59 -7.52 1.99 -0.28
CA SER A 59 -8.49 1.02 0.25
C SER A 59 -8.26 -0.41 -0.27
N LEU A 60 -7.48 -0.55 -1.34
CA LEU A 60 -7.08 -1.84 -1.91
C LEU A 60 -5.81 -2.40 -1.26
N TYR A 61 -5.10 -1.61 -0.45
CA TYR A 61 -3.90 -2.03 0.27
C TYR A 61 -4.21 -2.71 1.62
N VAL A 62 -5.11 -3.71 1.59
CA VAL A 62 -5.58 -4.40 2.81
C VAL A 62 -4.72 -5.61 3.20
N GLY A 63 -3.81 -6.06 2.33
CA GLY A 63 -2.96 -7.22 2.58
C GLY A 63 -3.78 -8.45 2.99
N ILE A 64 -3.44 -9.04 4.15
CA ILE A 64 -4.14 -10.19 4.74
C ILE A 64 -5.15 -9.81 5.85
N ALA A 65 -5.55 -8.53 5.92
CA ALA A 65 -6.45 -8.05 6.97
C ALA A 65 -7.80 -8.79 6.98
N SER A 66 -8.42 -8.96 5.81
CA SER A 66 -9.68 -9.70 5.66
C SER A 66 -9.57 -11.16 6.13
N VAL A 67 -8.47 -11.83 5.77
CA VAL A 67 -8.19 -13.21 6.21
C VAL A 67 -8.05 -13.30 7.72
N LYS A 68 -7.37 -12.34 8.36
CA LYS A 68 -7.24 -12.31 9.82
C LYS A 68 -8.57 -12.03 10.51
N ALA A 69 -9.36 -11.10 9.96
CA ALA A 69 -10.68 -10.78 10.47
C ALA A 69 -11.59 -12.01 10.45
N GLN A 70 -11.65 -12.71 9.31
CA GLN A 70 -12.44 -13.93 9.18
C GLN A 70 -11.99 -15.01 10.16
N ARG A 71 -10.67 -15.31 10.23
CA ARG A 71 -10.14 -16.30 11.17
C ARG A 71 -10.47 -15.98 12.63
N THR A 72 -10.52 -14.69 12.97
CA THR A 72 -10.90 -14.24 14.31
C THR A 72 -12.38 -14.51 14.56
N ALA A 73 -13.25 -14.20 13.59
CA ALA A 73 -14.68 -14.47 13.68
C ALA A 73 -14.96 -15.97 13.82
N ASP A 74 -14.35 -16.81 12.96
CA ASP A 74 -14.50 -18.27 12.98
C ASP A 74 -14.08 -18.87 14.34
N LEU A 75 -12.98 -18.37 14.91
CA LEU A 75 -12.50 -18.80 16.22
C LEU A 75 -13.53 -18.51 17.33
N TRP A 76 -14.14 -17.32 17.31
CA TRP A 76 -15.13 -16.95 18.32
C TRP A 76 -16.46 -17.66 18.12
N GLU A 77 -16.87 -17.88 16.87
CA GLU A 77 -18.06 -18.68 16.55
C GLU A 77 -17.91 -20.11 17.09
N ALA A 78 -16.76 -20.75 16.85
CA ALA A 78 -16.47 -22.08 17.39
C ALA A 78 -16.57 -22.11 18.92
N ARG A 79 -15.94 -21.15 19.60
CA ARG A 79 -15.98 -21.05 21.07
C ARG A 79 -17.39 -20.84 21.62
N LEU A 80 -18.18 -19.97 20.98
CA LEU A 80 -19.55 -19.70 21.41
C LEU A 80 -20.45 -20.92 21.20
N SER A 81 -20.21 -21.72 20.15
CA SER A 81 -20.97 -22.94 19.89
C SER A 81 -20.74 -24.06 20.93
N GLU A 82 -19.56 -24.10 21.55
CA GLU A 82 -19.22 -25.07 22.60
C GLU A 82 -19.87 -24.71 23.95
N ILE A 83 -20.09 -23.42 24.19
CA ILE A 83 -20.80 -22.90 25.34
C ILE A 83 -22.29 -23.02 25.02
N LYS A 84 -22.89 -24.21 25.24
CA LYS A 84 -24.36 -24.37 25.19
C LYS A 84 -25.01 -23.32 26.10
N LEU A 85 -25.59 -22.29 25.48
CA LEU A 85 -26.60 -21.41 26.08
C LEU A 85 -27.94 -22.13 26.14
#